data_AF-A0A945CKW8-F1
#
_entry.id   AF-A0A945CKW8-F1
#
_cell.length_a   1.000
_cell.length_b   1.000
_cell.length_c   1.000
_cell.angle_alpha   90.00
_cell.angle_beta   90.00
_cell.angle_gamma   90.00
#
_symmetry.space_group_name_H-M   'P 1'
#
loop_
_entity.id
_entity.type
_entity.pdbx_description
1 polymer ?
#
loop_
_entity_poly.entity_id
_entity_poly.type
_entity_poly.pdbx_seq_one_letter_code
_entity_poly.pdbx_strand_id
1 'polypeptide(L)' 'MSKNVTIRLDEAVIKKCRHAAVETDKSLSQWIADELVKVVSAQDVEQAAKKRALRRLEAGFSLGGKPLTRGEIYAE' A
#
# COMPACT_ATOMS: atom_id res chain seq x y z
N MET A 1 10.53 19.50 -3.59
CA MET A 1 11.56 19.94 -2.62
C MET A 1 12.15 18.70 -1.97
N SER A 2 13.41 18.37 -2.26
CA SER A 2 14.12 17.30 -1.55
C SER A 2 14.61 17.82 -0.19
N LYS A 3 14.43 17.02 0.87
CA LYS A 3 14.99 17.27 2.20
C LYS A 3 16.04 16.21 2.50
N ASN A 4 17.19 16.62 3.02
CA ASN A 4 18.25 15.70 3.42
C ASN A 4 17.93 15.12 4.80
N VAL A 5 18.08 13.80 4.95
CA VAL A 5 17.87 13.08 6.21
C VAL A 5 19.12 12.27 6.51
N THR A 6 19.71 12.49 7.69
CA THR A 6 20.86 11.71 8.17
C THR A 6 20.36 10.60 9.09
N ILE A 7 20.66 9.35 8.76
CA ILE A 7 20.24 8.17 9.52
C ILE A 7 21.49 7.42 9.98
N ARG A 8 21.52 7.00 11.25
CA ARG A 8 22.54 6.08 11.74
C ARG A 8 22.08 4.65 11.49
N LEU A 9 22.93 3.86 10.84
CA LEU A 9 22.70 2.46 10.52
C LEU A 9 23.92 1.66 10.94
N ASP A 10 23.71 0.41 11.33
CA ASP A 10 24.81 -0.50 11.63
C ASP A 10 25.64 -0.80 10.37
N GLU A 11 26.95 -0.98 10.55
CA GLU A 11 27.87 -1.23 9.44
C GLU A 11 27.48 -2.49 8.63
N ALA A 12 26.98 -3.52 9.32
CA ALA A 12 26.47 -4.74 8.69
C ALA A 12 25.29 -4.47 7.75
N VAL A 13 24.40 -3.54 8.13
CA VAL A 13 23.25 -3.13 7.32
C VAL A 13 23.73 -2.33 6.11
N ILE A 14 24.66 -1.39 6.30
CA ILE A 14 25.23 -0.58 5.22
C ILE A 14 25.87 -1.47 4.14
N LYS A 15 26.61 -2.53 4.53
CA LYS A 15 27.20 -3.47 3.58
C LYS A 15 26.13 -4.18 2.76
N LYS A 16 25.09 -4.72 3.39
CA LYS A 16 23.98 -5.39 2.68
C LYS A 16 23.24 -4.44 1.74
N CYS A 17 22.93 -3.22 2.19
CA CYS A 17 22.28 -2.22 1.35
C CYS A 17 23.15 -1.84 0.15
N ARG A 18 24.47 -1.79 0.30
CA ARG A 18 25.38 -1.51 -0.83
C ARG A 18 25.36 -2.63 -1.85
N HIS A 19 25.38 -3.89 -1.41
CA HIS A 19 25.24 -5.03 -2.33
C HIS A 19 23.90 -4.96 -3.10
N ALA A 20 22.79 -4.75 -2.41
CA ALA A 20 21.47 -4.64 -3.03
C ALA A 20 21.36 -3.43 -3.98
N ALA A 21 22.02 -2.31 -3.67
CA ALA A 21 22.06 -1.14 -4.53
C ALA A 21 22.85 -1.42 -5.82
N VAL A 22 23.97 -2.15 -5.74
CA VAL A 22 24.77 -2.56 -6.91
C VAL A 22 23.99 -3.55 -7.79
N GLU A 23 23.28 -4.52 -7.20
CA GLU A 23 22.43 -5.46 -7.94
C GLU A 23 21.32 -4.78 -8.74
N THR A 24 20.96 -3.55 -8.37
CA THR A 24 19.89 -2.77 -9.01
C THR A 24 20.41 -1.54 -9.77
N ASP A 25 21.73 -1.46 -10.02
CA ASP A 25 22.41 -0.35 -10.69
C ASP A 25 22.07 1.04 -10.11
N LYS A 26 21.97 1.13 -8.78
CA LYS A 26 21.60 2.36 -8.06
C LYS A 26 22.68 2.79 -7.07
N SER A 27 22.71 4.08 -6.79
CA SER A 27 23.45 4.59 -5.63
C SER A 27 22.77 4.14 -4.33
N LEU A 28 23.54 3.99 -3.24
CA LEU A 28 23.01 3.61 -1.94
C LEU A 28 21.88 4.54 -1.49
N SER A 29 22.06 5.86 -1.63
CA SER A 29 21.05 6.84 -1.23
C SER A 29 19.77 6.73 -2.05
N GLN A 30 19.88 6.49 -3.36
CA GLN A 30 18.72 6.30 -4.23
C GLN A 30 17.99 4.98 -3.93
N TRP A 31 18.74 3.90 -3.70
CA TRP A 31 18.16 2.61 -3.32
C TRP A 31 17.38 2.70 -2.01
N ILE A 32 17.95 3.38 -1.00
CA ILE A 32 17.28 3.61 0.29
C ILE A 32 16.02 4.47 0.11
N ALA A 33 16.09 5.53 -0.70
CA ALA A 33 14.96 6.40 -0.96
C ALA A 33 13.81 5.64 -1.64
N ASP A 34 14.12 4.82 -2.64
CA ASP A 34 13.14 4.00 -3.35
C ASP A 34 12.47 3.00 -2.41
N GLU A 35 13.23 2.36 -1.52
CA GLU A 35 12.68 1.40 -0.56
C GLU A 35 11.77 2.08 0.47
N LEU A 36 12.14 3.28 0.95
CA LEU A 36 11.28 4.11 1.79
C LEU A 36 9.97 4.48 1.09
N VAL A 37 10.05 4.85 -0.19
CA VAL A 37 8.85 5.15 -1.00
C VAL A 37 7.96 3.93 -1.11
N LYS A 38 8.51 2.73 -1.34
CA LYS A 38 7.73 1.49 -1.37
C LYS A 38 7.01 1.22 -0.05
N VAL A 39 7.70 1.36 1.08
CA VAL A 39 7.11 1.12 2.41
C VAL A 39 5.96 2.10 2.67
N VAL A 40 6.15 3.40 2.39
CA VAL A 40 5.12 4.41 2.61
C VAL A 40 3.95 4.23 1.63
N SER A 41 4.23 4.00 0.35
CA SER A 41 3.19 3.81 -0.66
C SER A 41 2.37 2.54 -0.43
N ALA A 42 2.96 1.46 0.09
CA ALA A 42 2.22 0.27 0.46
C ALA A 42 1.17 0.57 1.55
N GLN A 43 1.53 1.38 2.55
CA GLN A 43 0.60 1.83 3.58
C GLN A 43 -0.50 2.73 2.99
N ASP A 44 -0.14 3.68 2.12
CA ASP A 44 -1.12 4.57 1.48
C ASP A 44 -2.11 3.79 0.60
N VAL A 45 -1.63 2.80 -0.15
CA VAL A 45 -2.46 1.92 -0.98
C VAL A 45 -3.41 1.10 -0.11
N GLU A 46 -2.95 0.54 0.99
CA GLU A 46 -3.78 -0.22 1.93
C GLU A 46 -4.89 0.67 2.51
N GLN A 47 -4.53 1.86 3.00
CA GLN A 47 -5.50 2.81 3.55
C GLN A 47 -6.52 3.28 2.50
N ALA A 48 -6.07 3.56 1.28
CA ALA A 48 -6.94 3.94 0.18
C ALA A 48 -7.90 2.80 -0.22
N ALA A 49 -7.40 1.55 -0.26
CA ALA A 49 -8.21 0.37 -0.53
C ALA A 49 -9.27 0.16 0.56
N LYS A 50 -8.88 0.26 1.84
CA LYS A 50 -9.79 0.17 2.98
C LYS A 50 -10.87 1.24 2.94
N LYS A 51 -10.49 2.50 2.68
CA LYS A 51 -11.44 3.61 2.54
C LYS A 51 -12.43 3.40 1.40
N ARG A 52 -11.97 2.89 0.25
CA ARG A 52 -12.85 2.55 -0.89
C ARG A 52 -13.81 1.40 -0.54
N ALA A 53 -13.34 0.37 0.15
CA ALA A 53 -14.16 -0.76 0.56
C ALA A 53 -15.27 -0.32 1.54
N LEU A 54 -14.92 0.45 2.57
CA LEU A 54 -15.90 1.01 3.50
C LEU A 54 -16.94 1.88 2.80
N ARG A 55 -16.51 2.79 1.91
CA ARG A 55 -17.44 3.61 1.14
C ARG A 55 -18.39 2.78 0.27
N ARG A 56 -17.92 1.65 -0.28
CA ARG A 56 -18.77 0.73 -1.07
C ARG A 56 -19.79 0.00 -0.20
N LEU A 57 -19.40 -0.38 1.02
CA LEU A 57 -20.33 -1.01 1.98
C LEU A 57 -21.40 -0.01 2.44
N GLU A 58 -21.01 1.23 2.76
CA GLU A 58 -21.92 2.29 3.21
C GLU A 58 -22.88 2.75 2.10
N ALA A 59 -22.37 2.96 0.89
CA ALA A 59 -23.20 3.38 -0.24
C ALA A 59 -24.09 2.25 -0.78
N GLY A 60 -23.66 1.00 -0.60
CA GLY A 60 -24.25 -0.15 -1.28
C GLY A 60 -24.06 -0.10 -2.79
N PHE A 61 -24.63 -1.09 -3.49
CA PHE A 61 -24.69 -1.10 -4.95
C PHE A 61 -26.14 -0.98 -5.41
N SER A 62 -26.42 -0.03 -6.30
CA SER A 62 -27.70 0.01 -7.00
C SER A 62 -27.66 -0.96 -8.18
N LEU A 63 -28.07 -2.20 -7.92
CA LEU A 63 -28.06 -3.29 -8.92
C LEU A 63 -29.34 -3.33 -9.77
N GLY A 64 -30.17 -2.28 -9.72
CA GLY A 64 -31.40 -2.17 -10.54
C GLY A 64 -32.55 -3.08 -10.10
N GLY A 65 -32.45 -3.74 -8.95
CA GLY A 65 -33.48 -4.62 -8.39
C GLY A 65 -34.28 -3.98 -7.25
N LYS A 66 -35.41 -4.59 -6.89
CA LYS A 66 -36.12 -4.29 -5.64
C LYS A 66 -35.55 -5.14 -4.51
N PRO A 67 -35.49 -4.63 -3.26
CA PRO A 67 -35.07 -5.44 -2.12
C PRO A 67 -35.99 -6.65 -1.98
N LEU A 68 -35.41 -7.85 -2.00
CA LEU A 68 -36.15 -9.09 -1.75
C LEU A 68 -36.54 -9.17 -0.28
N THR A 69 -37.78 -9.54 -0.03
CA THR A 69 -38.24 -9.87 1.32
C THR A 69 -37.76 -11.27 1.71
N ARG A 70 -37.63 -11.53 3.01
CA ARG A 70 -37.18 -12.85 3.51
C ARG A 70 -38.03 -13.99 2.96
N GLY A 71 -39.35 -13.79 2.81
CA GLY A 71 -40.27 -14.81 2.28
C GLY A 71 -40.00 -15.18 0.82
N GLU A 72 -39.59 -14.22 -0.01
CA GLU A 72 -39.29 -14.44 -1.43
C GLU A 72 -37.97 -15.18 -1.66
N ILE A 73 -37.06 -15.17 -0.67
CA ILE A 73 -35.76 -15.87 -0.74
C ILE A 73 -35.90 -17.37 -0.46
N TYR A 74 -36.90 -17.78 0.33
CA TYR A 74 -37.11 -19.18 0.74
C TYR A 74 -38.32 -19.85 0.08
N ALA A 75 -38.94 -19.20 -0.89
CA ALA A 75 -40.02 -19.80 -1.67
C ALA A 75 -39.43 -20.63 -2.82
N GLU A 76 -39.58 -21.96 -2.75
CA GLU A 76 -39.40 -22.88 -3.88
C GLU A 76 -40.47 -22.70 -4.96
#